data_AF-A0A6A5V5L7-F1
#
_entry.id   AF-A0A6A5V5L7-F1
#
_cell.length_a   1.000
_cell.length_b   1.000
_cell.length_c   1.000
_cell.angle_alpha   90.00
_cell.angle_beta   90.00
_cell.angle_gamma   90.00
#
_symmetry.space_group_name_H-M   'P 1'
#
loop_
_entity.id
_entity.type
_entity.pdbx_description
1 polymer ?
#
loop_
_entity_poly.entity_id
_entity_poly.type
_entity_poly.pdbx_seq_one_letter_code
_entity_poly.pdbx_strand_id
1 'polypeptide(L)'
;MSTRTIYLIIYPGQRGHRAHFGIWVPYEEHGPEGTVIHVVGAPMAGFSLEFKRRYEPAETGRSINLVPIGSVLAQYVHDFRGERGRDTTPLGNLELVAAQVQPPRASANFLAPVNDVSTTNRRCQEWTMDYVRRLVALRYLNEAAVAIVQSRRDPPNVGIGLRPAAARPQQAQTTPQQGQQQAAAAAPVWVWDAEHSRYRRWDGEKWVWQE
;
A
#
# COMPACT_ATOMS: atom_id res chain seq x y z
N MET A 1 -14.30 -12.63 24.83
CA MET A 1 -14.58 -11.36 24.13
C MET A 1 -14.62 -11.66 22.65
N SER A 2 -15.57 -11.11 21.89
CA SER A 2 -15.62 -11.30 20.44
C SER A 2 -14.53 -10.51 19.73
N THR A 3 -14.03 -11.06 18.64
CA THR A 3 -12.98 -10.46 17.81
C THR A 3 -13.45 -10.30 16.38
N ARG A 4 -12.82 -9.39 15.65
CA ARG A 4 -13.02 -9.17 14.21
C ARG A 4 -11.67 -9.28 13.51
N THR A 5 -11.56 -10.18 12.54
CA THR A 5 -10.40 -10.25 11.65
C THR A 5 -10.45 -9.05 10.72
N ILE A 6 -9.37 -8.27 10.69
CA ILE A 6 -9.24 -7.11 9.79
C ILE A 6 -8.23 -7.41 8.70
N TYR A 7 -8.43 -6.74 7.57
CA TYR A 7 -7.74 -7.06 6.33
C TYR A 7 -7.06 -5.83 5.77
N LEU A 8 -5.85 -6.01 5.25
CA LEU A 8 -5.31 -5.10 4.27
C LEU A 8 -6.08 -5.32 2.97
N ILE A 9 -6.80 -4.29 2.52
CA ILE A 9 -7.44 -4.28 1.21
C ILE A 9 -6.52 -3.56 0.21
N ILE A 10 -6.15 -4.28 -0.84
CA ILE A 10 -5.24 -3.80 -1.89
C ILE A 10 -6.02 -3.69 -3.18
N TYR A 11 -6.06 -2.48 -3.74
CA TYR A 11 -6.52 -2.26 -5.10
C TYR A 11 -5.29 -2.22 -6.01
N PRO A 12 -5.09 -3.19 -6.92
CA PRO A 12 -3.93 -3.22 -7.79
C PRO A 12 -3.77 -1.91 -8.58
N GLY A 13 -2.54 -1.41 -8.63
CA GLY A 13 -2.21 -0.25 -9.46
C GLY A 13 -2.31 -0.61 -10.94
N GLN A 14 -2.80 0.32 -11.76
CA GLN A 14 -2.63 0.23 -13.21
C GLN A 14 -1.13 0.36 -13.56
N ARG A 15 -0.74 -0.03 -14.78
CA ARG A 15 0.68 -0.07 -15.19
C ARG A 15 1.39 1.27 -14.89
N GLY A 16 2.42 1.21 -14.05
CA GLY A 16 3.21 2.38 -13.65
C GLY A 16 2.64 3.16 -12.46
N HIS A 17 1.46 2.80 -11.93
CA HIS A 17 0.88 3.34 -10.71
C HIS A 17 1.06 2.38 -9.54
N ARG A 18 1.18 2.93 -8.34
CA ARG A 18 1.19 2.15 -7.10
C ARG A 18 -0.20 1.61 -6.80
N ALA A 19 -0.26 0.45 -6.17
CA ALA A 19 -1.46 -0.09 -5.58
C ALA A 19 -2.00 0.84 -4.49
N HIS A 20 -3.32 0.92 -4.38
CA HIS A 20 -3.98 1.66 -3.31
C HIS A 20 -4.21 0.75 -2.11
N PHE A 21 -3.77 1.18 -0.94
CA PHE A 21 -3.95 0.44 0.31
C PHE A 21 -5.07 1.05 1.15
N GLY A 22 -5.76 0.19 1.87
CA GLY A 22 -6.66 0.53 2.96
C GLY A 22 -6.77 -0.61 3.96
N ILE A 23 -7.40 -0.36 5.10
CA ILE A 23 -7.76 -1.40 6.05
C ILE A 23 -9.26 -1.63 5.95
N TRP A 24 -9.69 -2.83 5.60
CA TRP A 24 -11.09 -3.23 5.64
C TRP A 24 -11.38 -3.93 6.97
N VAL A 25 -12.42 -3.43 7.65
CA VAL A 25 -12.85 -3.88 8.97
C VAL A 25 -14.31 -4.33 8.84
N PRO A 26 -14.59 -5.64 8.87
CA PRO A 26 -15.96 -6.13 8.80
C PRO A 26 -16.74 -5.80 10.08
N TYR A 27 -18.04 -5.53 9.96
CA TYR A 27 -18.91 -5.30 11.13
C TYR A 27 -19.21 -6.58 11.89
N GLU A 28 -19.12 -7.74 11.25
CA GLU A 28 -19.33 -9.03 11.90
C GLU A 28 -18.22 -9.97 11.46
N GLU A 29 -17.79 -10.90 12.31
CA GLU A 29 -16.79 -11.88 11.89
C GLU A 29 -17.37 -12.71 10.74
N HIS A 30 -16.64 -12.74 9.61
CA HIS A 30 -17.11 -13.32 8.33
C HIS A 30 -18.31 -12.62 7.68
N GLY A 31 -18.68 -11.43 8.16
CA GLY A 31 -19.73 -10.61 7.55
C GLY A 31 -19.31 -10.02 6.19
N PRO A 32 -20.27 -9.76 5.29
CA PRO A 32 -19.99 -9.24 3.94
C PRO A 32 -19.65 -7.74 3.93
N GLU A 33 -20.21 -6.99 4.88
CA GLU A 33 -20.08 -5.53 4.95
C GLU A 33 -19.13 -5.08 6.06
N GLY A 34 -18.49 -3.94 5.82
CA GLY A 34 -17.62 -3.30 6.80
C GLY A 34 -17.30 -1.85 6.49
N THR A 35 -16.31 -1.32 7.20
CA THR A 35 -15.71 -0.02 6.91
C THR A 35 -14.36 -0.21 6.23
N VAL A 36 -14.12 0.47 5.11
CA VAL A 36 -12.74 0.68 4.61
C VAL A 36 -12.20 1.97 5.19
N ILE A 37 -11.08 1.89 5.87
CA ILE A 37 -10.32 3.01 6.42
C ILE A 37 -9.11 3.25 5.50
N HIS A 38 -9.03 4.40 4.85
CA HIS A 38 -7.91 4.70 3.96
C HIS A 38 -7.70 6.20 3.76
N VAL A 39 -6.59 6.56 3.11
CA VAL A 39 -6.38 7.95 2.65
C VAL A 39 -6.51 8.04 1.13
N VAL A 40 -7.29 9.00 0.64
CA VAL A 40 -7.50 9.25 -0.78
C VAL A 40 -6.87 10.57 -1.18
N GLY A 41 -6.32 10.66 -2.38
CA GLY A 41 -5.68 11.87 -2.85
C GLY A 41 -4.59 11.60 -3.88
N ALA A 42 -3.75 12.60 -4.09
CA ALA A 42 -2.67 12.55 -5.05
C ALA A 42 -1.41 13.25 -4.51
N PRO A 43 -0.21 12.83 -4.91
CA PRO A 43 1.04 13.42 -4.42
C PRO A 43 1.12 14.95 -4.56
N MET A 44 0.55 15.51 -5.62
CA MET A 44 0.59 16.96 -5.88
C MET A 44 -0.45 17.75 -5.05
N ALA A 45 -1.53 17.11 -4.60
CA ALA A 45 -2.62 17.76 -3.86
C ALA A 45 -2.63 17.41 -2.37
N GLY A 46 -1.89 16.39 -1.97
CA GLY A 46 -2.00 15.76 -0.66
C GLY A 46 -3.10 14.71 -0.61
N PHE A 47 -3.27 14.14 0.58
CA PHE A 47 -4.19 13.05 0.85
C PHE A 47 -5.08 13.40 2.05
N SER A 48 -6.30 12.84 2.05
CA SER A 48 -7.29 13.02 3.10
C SER A 48 -7.79 11.66 3.57
N LEU A 49 -8.03 11.53 4.88
CA LEU A 49 -8.65 10.35 5.47
C LEU A 49 -10.12 10.24 5.00
N GLU A 50 -10.50 9.06 4.52
CA GLU A 50 -11.85 8.71 4.09
C GLU A 50 -12.24 7.36 4.71
N PHE A 51 -13.50 7.24 5.07
CA PHE A 51 -14.15 6.01 5.51
C PHE A 51 -15.21 5.62 4.47
N LYS A 52 -15.13 4.40 3.94
CA LYS A 52 -16.21 3.84 3.12
C LYS A 52 -17.10 2.97 3.99
N ARG A 53 -18.29 3.47 4.29
CA ARG A 53 -19.31 2.83 5.14
C ARG A 53 -20.05 1.75 4.39
N ARG A 54 -20.32 0.62 5.06
CA ARG A 54 -21.04 -0.54 4.51
C ARG A 54 -20.46 -1.01 3.18
N TYR A 55 -19.14 -0.98 3.09
CA TYR A 55 -18.39 -1.43 1.93
C TYR A 55 -18.36 -2.95 1.91
N GLU A 56 -18.80 -3.51 0.79
CA GLU A 56 -18.75 -4.94 0.52
C GLU A 56 -17.70 -5.21 -0.56
N PRO A 57 -16.55 -5.81 -0.21
CA PRO A 57 -15.47 -6.06 -1.17
C PRO A 57 -15.92 -6.88 -2.39
N ALA A 58 -16.80 -7.86 -2.17
CA ALA A 58 -17.28 -8.78 -3.21
C ALA A 58 -18.17 -8.11 -4.28
N GLU A 59 -18.91 -7.05 -3.92
CA GLU A 59 -19.87 -6.40 -4.83
C GLU A 59 -19.25 -5.33 -5.74
N THR A 60 -17.97 -4.98 -5.55
CA THR A 60 -17.43 -3.76 -6.16
C THR A 60 -17.11 -3.88 -7.65
N GLY A 61 -17.11 -5.09 -8.20
CA GLY A 61 -16.69 -5.38 -9.58
C GLY A 61 -15.22 -5.05 -9.88
N ARG A 62 -14.45 -4.60 -8.88
CA ARG A 62 -13.03 -4.24 -9.02
C ARG A 62 -12.17 -5.40 -8.56
N SER A 63 -11.03 -5.60 -9.23
CA SER A 63 -9.99 -6.49 -8.71
C SER A 63 -9.46 -5.94 -7.40
N ILE A 64 -9.52 -6.76 -6.36
CA ILE A 64 -9.03 -6.46 -5.02
C ILE A 64 -8.32 -7.69 -4.46
N ASN A 65 -7.30 -7.47 -3.63
CA ASN A 65 -6.71 -8.51 -2.81
C ASN A 65 -6.99 -8.20 -1.34
N LEU A 66 -7.58 -9.15 -0.63
CA LEU A 66 -7.78 -9.08 0.82
C LEU A 66 -6.73 -9.95 1.49
N VAL A 67 -5.91 -9.34 2.35
CA VAL A 67 -4.88 -10.04 3.12
C VAL A 67 -5.21 -9.88 4.60
N PRO A 68 -5.50 -10.96 5.35
CA PRO A 68 -5.73 -10.84 6.80
C PRO A 68 -4.43 -10.38 7.47
N ILE A 69 -4.55 -9.39 8.37
CA ILE A 69 -3.38 -8.83 9.08
C ILE A 69 -3.44 -9.05 10.60
N GLY A 70 -4.59 -9.48 11.11
CA GLY A 70 -4.79 -9.83 12.50
C GLY A 70 -6.23 -9.63 12.93
N SER A 71 -6.51 -9.92 14.20
CA SER A 71 -7.83 -9.75 14.80
C SER A 71 -7.81 -8.66 15.86
N VAL A 72 -8.86 -7.84 15.90
CA VAL A 72 -9.09 -6.80 16.91
C VAL A 72 -10.26 -7.17 17.80
N LEU A 73 -10.36 -6.61 19.00
CA LEU A 73 -11.56 -6.76 19.81
C LEU A 73 -12.75 -6.07 19.14
N ALA A 74 -13.91 -6.72 19.13
CA ALA A 74 -15.12 -6.19 18.51
C ALA A 74 -15.48 -4.79 19.03
N GLN A 75 -15.29 -4.52 20.33
CA GLN A 75 -15.54 -3.21 20.95
C GLN A 75 -14.76 -2.03 20.32
N TYR A 76 -13.69 -2.29 19.56
CA TYR A 76 -12.94 -1.25 18.86
C TYR A 76 -13.52 -0.86 17.50
N VAL A 77 -14.46 -1.65 16.99
CA VAL A 77 -15.11 -1.47 15.69
C VAL A 77 -16.50 -0.86 15.89
N HIS A 78 -16.81 0.15 15.10
CA HIS A 78 -18.14 0.75 15.08
C HIS A 78 -18.99 0.13 13.97
N ASP A 79 -20.09 -0.52 14.36
CA ASP A 79 -21.02 -1.18 13.44
C ASP A 79 -22.01 -0.15 12.88
N PHE A 80 -21.63 0.50 11.78
CA PHE A 80 -22.40 1.59 11.21
C PHE A 80 -23.74 1.11 10.61
N ARG A 81 -24.86 1.74 11.01
CA ARG A 81 -26.23 1.37 10.61
C ARG A 81 -26.89 2.33 9.60
N GLY A 82 -26.16 3.33 9.12
CA GLY A 82 -26.66 4.29 8.13
C GLY A 82 -26.56 3.80 6.68
N GLU A 83 -26.64 4.75 5.74
CA GLU A 83 -26.54 4.47 4.31
C GLU A 83 -25.09 4.15 3.87
N ARG A 84 -24.96 3.29 2.85
CA ARG A 84 -23.66 3.00 2.22
C ARG A 84 -23.11 4.30 1.60
N GLY A 85 -21.85 4.64 1.89
CA GLY A 85 -21.32 5.92 1.44
C GLY A 85 -19.88 6.19 1.84
N ARG A 86 -19.42 7.38 1.46
CA ARG A 86 -18.13 7.96 1.88
C ARG A 86 -18.36 8.92 3.03
N ASP A 87 -17.47 8.89 3.99
CA ASP A 87 -17.53 9.68 5.22
C ASP A 87 -16.10 10.09 5.63
N THR A 88 -15.98 11.16 6.40
CA THR A 88 -14.72 11.67 6.94
C THR A 88 -14.74 11.80 8.46
N THR A 89 -15.87 11.50 9.09
CA THR A 89 -16.06 11.58 10.54
C THR A 89 -15.73 10.23 11.19
N PRO A 90 -14.76 10.13 12.10
CA PRO A 90 -14.47 8.90 12.81
C PRO A 90 -15.55 8.60 13.86
N LEU A 91 -16.04 7.35 13.90
CA LEU A 91 -17.12 6.92 14.81
C LEU A 91 -16.71 5.85 15.82
N GLY A 92 -15.63 5.12 15.55
CA GLY A 92 -15.12 4.03 16.40
C GLY A 92 -13.65 4.19 16.78
N ASN A 93 -13.16 3.37 17.71
CA ASN A 93 -11.78 3.47 18.20
C ASN A 93 -10.75 3.28 17.09
N LEU A 94 -10.95 2.32 16.18
CA LEU A 94 -10.05 2.14 15.04
C LEU A 94 -9.99 3.39 14.15
N GLU A 95 -11.13 4.06 13.95
CA GLU A 95 -11.24 5.25 13.11
C GLU A 95 -10.66 6.49 13.80
N LEU A 96 -10.86 6.62 15.11
CA LEU A 96 -10.23 7.65 15.93
C LEU A 96 -8.71 7.52 15.92
N VAL A 97 -8.18 6.28 15.99
CA VAL A 97 -6.75 6.05 15.85
C VAL A 97 -6.26 6.41 14.45
N ALA A 98 -7.03 6.09 13.40
CA ALA A 98 -6.69 6.47 12.03
C ALA A 98 -6.62 8.00 11.88
N ALA A 99 -7.55 8.74 12.49
CA ALA A 99 -7.57 10.20 12.48
C ALA A 99 -6.38 10.84 13.22
N GLN A 100 -5.70 10.10 14.10
CA GLN A 100 -4.47 10.57 14.77
C GLN A 100 -3.22 10.40 13.90
N VAL A 101 -3.28 9.59 12.84
CA VAL A 101 -2.16 9.40 11.91
C VAL A 101 -2.29 10.39 10.77
N GLN A 102 -1.33 11.30 10.69
CA GLN A 102 -1.37 12.40 9.74
C GLN A 102 -1.36 11.89 8.29
N PRO A 103 -2.40 12.21 7.48
CA PRO A 103 -2.38 11.91 6.05
C PRO A 103 -1.20 12.60 5.34
N PRO A 104 -0.62 11.99 4.29
CA PRO A 104 0.48 12.59 3.56
C PRO A 104 0.11 13.95 2.97
N ARG A 105 0.96 14.95 3.20
CA ARG A 105 0.81 16.28 2.61
C ARG A 105 1.21 16.29 1.13
N ALA A 106 0.83 17.34 0.43
CA ALA A 106 1.31 17.60 -0.92
C ALA A 106 2.85 17.62 -0.93
N SER A 107 3.43 16.92 -1.91
CA SER A 107 4.87 16.80 -2.06
C SER A 107 5.39 17.79 -3.10
N ALA A 108 6.30 18.68 -2.68
CA ALA A 108 7.03 19.55 -3.61
C ALA A 108 7.94 18.76 -4.57
N ASN A 109 8.34 17.54 -4.19
CA ASN A 109 9.15 16.66 -5.03
C ASN A 109 8.45 15.31 -5.25
N PHE A 110 7.28 15.35 -5.87
CA PHE A 110 6.43 14.17 -6.11
C PHE A 110 7.03 13.13 -7.08
N LEU A 111 8.16 13.44 -7.72
CA LEU A 111 8.94 12.51 -8.55
C LEU A 111 10.09 11.83 -7.80
N ALA A 112 10.35 12.18 -6.53
CA ALA A 112 11.36 11.49 -5.72
C ALA A 112 10.93 10.05 -5.39
N PRO A 113 11.86 9.11 -5.17
CA PRO A 113 11.59 7.80 -4.57
C PRO A 113 10.63 7.87 -3.37
N VAL A 114 9.76 6.88 -3.21
CA VAL A 114 8.90 6.77 -2.02
C VAL A 114 9.66 5.95 -0.97
N ASN A 115 10.27 6.61 0.03
CA ASN A 115 11.01 5.96 1.11
C ASN A 115 10.44 6.34 2.49
N ASP A 116 10.55 5.41 3.46
CA ASP A 116 9.95 5.54 4.80
C ASP A 116 10.61 6.59 5.71
N VAL A 117 11.90 6.89 5.50
CA VAL A 117 12.74 7.57 6.51
C VAL A 117 13.07 9.02 6.17
N SER A 118 12.96 9.44 4.90
CA SER A 118 13.48 10.76 4.47
C SER A 118 12.70 11.46 3.34
N THR A 119 11.73 10.80 2.68
CA THR A 119 11.12 11.40 1.49
C THR A 119 9.90 12.26 1.82
N THR A 120 9.86 13.45 1.23
CA THR A 120 8.69 14.31 1.17
C THR A 120 7.56 13.73 0.31
N ASN A 121 7.75 12.57 -0.33
CA ASN A 121 6.81 11.92 -1.27
C ASN A 121 6.12 10.69 -0.65
N ARG A 122 5.57 10.84 0.56
CA ARG A 122 4.75 9.79 1.21
C ARG A 122 3.37 9.68 0.53
N ARG A 123 2.79 8.48 0.49
CA ARG A 123 1.51 8.19 -0.16
C ARG A 123 0.66 7.26 0.70
N CYS A 124 -0.40 6.69 0.13
CA CYS A 124 -1.36 5.86 0.87
C CYS A 124 -0.74 4.63 1.55
N GLN A 125 0.25 3.96 0.93
CA GLN A 125 0.90 2.79 1.51
C GLN A 125 1.70 3.15 2.78
N GLU A 126 2.39 4.29 2.78
CA GLU A 126 3.16 4.76 3.92
C GLU A 126 2.25 5.15 5.08
N TRP A 127 1.12 5.82 4.78
CA TRP A 127 0.11 6.11 5.79
C TRP A 127 -0.49 4.84 6.39
N THR A 128 -0.81 3.83 5.57
CA THR A 128 -1.32 2.54 6.06
C THR A 128 -0.29 1.86 6.96
N MET A 129 1.01 1.93 6.65
CA MET A 129 2.06 1.41 7.52
C MET A 129 2.09 2.12 8.88
N ASP A 130 2.04 3.45 8.89
CA ASP A 130 2.04 4.22 10.15
C ASP A 130 0.79 3.92 10.99
N TYR A 131 -0.36 3.78 10.35
CA TYR A 131 -1.60 3.38 10.99
C TYR A 131 -1.50 1.99 11.63
N VAL A 132 -1.00 0.99 10.90
CA VAL A 132 -0.83 -0.37 11.43
C VAL A 132 0.19 -0.39 12.57
N ARG A 133 1.30 0.33 12.46
CA ARG A 133 2.28 0.49 13.57
C ARG A 133 1.63 1.12 14.80
N ARG A 134 0.76 2.11 14.62
CA ARG A 134 0.01 2.74 15.73
C ARG A 134 -0.96 1.76 16.38
N LEU A 135 -1.66 0.94 15.61
CA LEU A 135 -2.53 -0.12 16.16
C LEU A 135 -1.73 -1.15 16.98
N VAL A 136 -0.54 -1.53 16.52
CA VAL A 136 0.36 -2.41 17.29
C VAL A 136 0.85 -1.75 18.57
N ALA A 137 1.26 -0.47 18.51
CA ALA A 137 1.69 0.27 19.70
C ALA A 137 0.58 0.38 20.77
N LEU A 138 -0.68 0.46 20.34
CA LEU A 138 -1.86 0.44 21.21
C LEU A 138 -2.30 -0.97 21.61
N ARG A 139 -1.59 -2.01 21.15
CA ARG A 139 -1.90 -3.44 21.37
C ARG A 139 -3.27 -3.86 20.82
N TYR A 140 -3.76 -3.17 19.80
CA TYR A 140 -4.96 -3.57 19.07
C TYR A 140 -4.65 -4.66 18.04
N LEU A 141 -3.41 -4.73 17.59
CA LEU A 141 -2.85 -5.78 16.72
C LEU A 141 -1.51 -6.26 17.28
N ASN A 142 -1.09 -7.45 16.84
CA ASN A 142 0.23 -8.00 17.13
C ASN A 142 1.27 -7.50 16.11
N GLU A 143 2.55 -7.54 16.46
CA GLU A 143 3.66 -7.07 15.60
C GLU A 143 3.70 -7.70 14.21
N ALA A 144 3.24 -8.96 14.08
CA ALA A 144 3.14 -9.65 12.80
C ALA A 144 2.35 -8.87 11.74
N ALA A 145 1.37 -8.05 12.14
CA ALA A 145 0.59 -7.21 11.24
C ALA A 145 1.48 -6.25 10.43
N VAL A 146 2.51 -5.67 11.06
CA VAL A 146 3.45 -4.76 10.41
C VAL A 146 4.24 -5.48 9.33
N ALA A 147 4.75 -6.68 9.64
CA ALA A 147 5.51 -7.48 8.68
C ALA A 147 4.65 -7.91 7.48
N ILE A 148 3.40 -8.32 7.72
CA ILE A 148 2.45 -8.69 6.65
C ILE A 148 2.20 -7.50 5.73
N VAL A 149 1.84 -6.33 6.25
CA VAL A 149 1.52 -5.15 5.43
C VAL A 149 2.75 -4.65 4.67
N GLN A 150 3.92 -4.64 5.32
CA GLN A 150 5.17 -4.23 4.70
C GLN A 150 5.53 -5.12 3.50
N SER A 151 5.34 -6.44 3.62
CA SER A 151 5.64 -7.40 2.54
C SER A 151 4.80 -7.20 1.27
N ARG A 152 3.68 -6.47 1.37
CA ARG A 152 2.78 -6.21 0.24
C ARG A 152 3.06 -4.89 -0.48
N ARG A 153 3.90 -4.02 0.08
CA ARG A 153 4.14 -2.69 -0.49
C ARG A 153 4.79 -2.77 -1.85
N ASP A 154 4.48 -1.79 -2.68
CA ASP A 154 5.20 -1.65 -3.94
C ASP A 154 6.63 -1.16 -3.68
N PRO A 155 7.60 -1.58 -4.50
CA PRO A 155 8.95 -1.03 -4.47
C PRO A 155 8.95 0.51 -4.55
N PRO A 156 9.92 1.20 -3.93
CA PRO A 156 9.97 2.67 -3.89
C PRO A 156 9.91 3.41 -5.23
N ASN A 157 10.30 2.74 -6.32
CA ASN A 157 10.34 3.29 -7.68
C ASN A 157 9.04 3.13 -8.48
N VAL A 158 8.05 2.38 -7.97
CA VAL A 158 6.73 2.26 -8.61
C VAL A 158 5.93 3.55 -8.39
N GLY A 159 5.21 4.02 -9.41
CA GLY A 159 4.46 5.27 -9.34
C GLY A 159 5.28 6.53 -9.60
N ILE A 160 6.53 6.36 -10.02
CA ILE A 160 7.50 7.42 -10.32
C ILE A 160 7.85 7.32 -11.80
N GLY A 161 7.28 8.20 -12.62
CA GLY A 161 7.72 8.38 -14.00
C GLY A 161 6.59 8.67 -14.98
N LEU A 162 6.61 9.89 -15.54
CA LEU A 162 6.54 10.02 -16.99
C LEU A 162 7.80 9.32 -17.51
N ARG A 163 7.66 8.19 -18.20
CA ARG A 163 8.76 7.71 -19.03
C ARG A 163 8.99 8.78 -20.10
N PRO A 164 10.22 9.30 -20.30
CA PRO A 164 10.52 10.02 -21.53
C PRO A 164 10.10 9.11 -22.69
N ALA A 165 9.29 9.62 -23.61
CA ALA A 165 9.08 8.96 -24.88
C ALA A 165 10.48 8.72 -25.47
N ALA A 166 10.88 7.46 -25.59
CA ALA A 166 12.19 7.09 -26.07
C ALA A 166 12.46 7.83 -27.38
N ALA A 167 13.61 8.50 -27.47
CA ALA A 167 14.18 8.88 -28.76
C ALA A 167 14.21 7.62 -29.62
N ARG A 168 13.50 7.65 -30.76
CA ARG A 168 13.54 6.60 -31.78
C ARG A 168 15.02 6.31 -32.11
N PRO A 169 15.52 5.09 -31.96
CA PRO A 169 16.70 4.69 -32.70
C PRO A 169 16.30 4.63 -34.17
N GLN A 170 16.98 5.42 -35.00
CA GLN A 170 16.92 5.29 -36.46
C GLN A 170 17.25 3.84 -36.84
N GLN A 171 16.45 3.31 -37.75
CA GLN A 171 16.69 2.04 -38.42
C GLN A 171 18.05 2.08 -39.11
N ALA A 172 18.95 1.18 -38.74
CA ALA A 172 20.04 0.74 -39.60
C ALA A 172 19.92 -0.78 -39.73
N GLN A 173 19.65 -1.21 -40.96
CA GLN A 173 19.60 -2.60 -41.39
C GLN A 173 20.98 -3.24 -41.26
N THR A 174 21.09 -4.42 -40.65
CA THR A 174 22.09 -5.45 -41.01
C THR A 174 21.59 -6.84 -40.61
N THR A 175 21.85 -7.79 -41.51
CA THR A 175 21.39 -9.19 -41.66
C THR A 175 22.01 -10.15 -40.61
N PRO A 176 21.47 -11.36 -40.35
CA PRO A 176 21.66 -12.07 -39.08
C PRO A 176 22.87 -13.00 -39.07
N GLN A 177 23.56 -13.08 -37.94
CA GLN A 177 24.42 -14.21 -37.59
C GLN A 177 24.00 -14.79 -36.23
N GLN A 178 23.80 -16.10 -36.25
CA GLN A 178 23.45 -16.94 -35.12
C GLN A 178 24.60 -17.01 -34.12
N GLY A 179 24.26 -17.02 -32.82
CA GLY A 179 25.15 -17.48 -31.77
C GLY A 179 25.02 -16.67 -30.49
N GLN A 180 24.68 -17.37 -29.40
CA GLN A 180 24.70 -16.93 -28.00
C GLN A 180 23.46 -16.18 -27.49
N GLN A 181 22.54 -16.97 -26.93
CA GLN A 181 21.57 -16.52 -25.93
C GLN A 181 22.33 -16.00 -24.70
N GLN A 182 22.53 -14.68 -24.63
CA GLN A 182 22.68 -13.99 -23.35
C GLN A 182 21.29 -13.56 -22.90
N ALA A 183 20.84 -14.14 -21.79
CA ALA A 183 19.63 -13.74 -21.11
C ALA A 183 19.71 -12.23 -20.82
N ALA A 184 18.80 -11.47 -21.42
CA ALA A 184 18.65 -10.06 -21.15
C ALA A 184 18.35 -9.88 -19.66
N ALA A 185 19.33 -9.37 -18.91
CA ALA A 185 19.18 -9.03 -17.51
C ALA A 185 18.09 -7.95 -17.38
N ALA A 186 16.92 -8.36 -16.89
CA ALA A 186 15.91 -7.43 -16.41
C ALA A 186 16.54 -6.57 -15.30
N ALA A 187 16.24 -5.26 -15.29
CA ALA A 187 16.74 -4.33 -14.29
C ALA A 187 16.59 -4.90 -12.86
N PRO A 188 17.59 -4.74 -11.98
CA PRO A 188 17.59 -5.40 -10.67
C PRO A 188 16.43 -4.89 -9.82
N VAL A 189 15.49 -5.80 -9.51
CA VAL A 189 14.31 -5.55 -8.68
C VAL A 189 14.73 -5.53 -7.21
N TRP A 190 14.38 -4.47 -6.49
CA TRP A 190 14.53 -4.40 -5.03
C TRP A 190 13.55 -5.37 -4.36
N VAL A 191 14.05 -6.20 -3.46
CA VAL A 191 13.29 -7.22 -2.71
C VAL A 191 13.37 -6.89 -1.22
N TRP A 192 12.23 -6.96 -0.51
CA TRP A 192 12.19 -6.75 0.93
C TRP A 192 12.82 -7.92 1.69
N ASP A 193 13.71 -7.63 2.63
CA ASP A 193 14.28 -8.59 3.57
C ASP A 193 13.63 -8.40 4.95
N ALA A 194 12.90 -9.42 5.40
CA ALA A 194 12.17 -9.36 6.67
C ALA A 194 13.08 -9.44 7.90
N GLU A 195 14.25 -10.09 7.79
CA GLU A 195 15.21 -10.24 8.89
C GLU A 195 15.90 -8.90 9.17
N HIS A 196 16.27 -8.17 8.12
CA HIS A 196 16.99 -6.91 8.22
C HIS A 196 16.08 -5.69 8.20
N SER A 197 14.77 -5.89 8.00
CA SER A 197 13.77 -4.83 7.86
C SER A 197 14.15 -3.75 6.84
N ARG A 198 14.76 -4.17 5.72
CA ARG A 198 15.26 -3.28 4.66
C ARG A 198 15.12 -3.91 3.27
N TYR A 199 15.05 -3.08 2.24
CA TYR A 199 15.13 -3.54 0.86
C TYR A 199 16.58 -3.87 0.50
N ARG A 200 16.77 -4.99 -0.20
CA ARG A 200 18.03 -5.38 -0.83
C ARG A 200 17.81 -5.68 -2.31
N ARG A 201 18.82 -5.42 -3.14
CA ARG A 201 18.83 -5.89 -4.53
C ARG A 201 20.13 -6.62 -4.82
N TRP A 202 20.07 -7.58 -5.72
CA TRP A 202 21.27 -8.22 -6.26
C TRP A 202 21.85 -7.32 -7.35
N ASP A 203 23.11 -6.92 -7.24
CA ASP A 203 23.80 -6.09 -8.25
C ASP A 203 24.59 -6.92 -9.29
N GLY A 204 24.62 -8.24 -9.12
CA GLY A 204 25.43 -9.16 -9.93
C GLY A 204 26.52 -9.87 -9.11
N GLU A 205 26.98 -9.25 -8.02
CA GLU A 205 28.08 -9.75 -7.19
C GLU A 205 27.70 -9.84 -5.70
N LYS A 206 26.89 -8.91 -5.20
CA LYS A 206 26.49 -8.84 -3.79
C LYS A 206 25.06 -8.32 -3.61
N TRP A 207 24.53 -8.58 -2.42
CA TRP A 207 23.32 -7.91 -1.96
C TRP A 207 23.67 -6.48 -1.56
N VAL A 208 23.12 -5.53 -2.30
CA VAL A 208 23.20 -4.10 -1.98
C VAL A 208 21.95 -3.73 -1.18
N TRP A 209 22.16 -3.14 -0.01
CA TRP A 209 21.12 -2.68 0.89
C TRP A 209 20.72 -1.25 0.57
N GLN A 210 19.43 -0.93 0.71
CA GLN A 210 18.93 0.43 0.54
C GLN A 210 19.16 1.22 1.84
N GLU A 211 20.05 2.23 1.80
CA GLU A 211 20.26 3.25 2.84
C GLU A 211 19.03 4.10 3.13
#